data_AF-A0A5C2SVD2-F1
#
_entry.id   AF-A0A5C2SVD2-F1
#
_cell.length_a   1.000
_cell.length_b   1.000
_cell.length_c   1.000
_cell.angle_alpha   90.00
_cell.angle_beta   90.00
_cell.angle_gamma   90.00
#
_symmetry.space_group_name_H-M   'P 1'
#
loop_
_entity.id
_entity.type
_entity.pdbx_description
1 polymer ?
#
loop_
_entity_poly.entity_id
_entity_poly.type
_entity_poly.pdbx_seq_one_letter_code
_entity_poly.pdbx_strand_id
1 'polypeptide(L)'
;MVEAVELLHRHNIAHMDVAINNFVVAMEHHVQLHDCVELGKIHIIDFGASHQFELGPGQQPAIELPPTQAPKPQGIKRLDPFSWDVYCLGDAFQLPLRGEDDHNRKQPQPWILHRYAA
;
A
#
# COMPACT_ATOMS: atom_id res chain seq x y z
N MET A 1 -0.88 5.73 4.03
CA MET A 1 -0.58 4.55 3.18
C MET A 1 0.46 4.89 2.13
N VAL A 2 0.19 5.79 1.16
CA VAL A 2 1.18 6.21 0.14
C VAL A 2 2.49 6.70 0.77
N GLU A 3 2.41 7.62 1.73
CA GLU A 3 3.58 8.16 2.43
C GLU A 3 4.42 7.06 3.12
N ALA A 4 3.79 6.04 3.68
CA ALA A 4 4.50 4.93 4.30
C ALA A 4 5.31 4.12 3.28
N VAL A 5 4.71 3.81 2.11
CA VAL A 5 5.39 3.10 1.02
C VAL A 5 6.51 3.97 0.42
N GLU A 6 6.26 5.26 0.22
CA GLU A 6 7.26 6.22 -0.27
C GLU A 6 8.46 6.31 0.68
N LEU A 7 8.23 6.38 1.98
CA LEU A 7 9.28 6.39 2.99
C LEU A 7 10.14 5.12 2.97
N LEU A 8 9.54 3.95 2.81
CA LEU A 8 10.27 2.68 2.66
C LEU A 8 11.13 2.70 1.39
N HIS A 9 10.55 3.13 0.27
CA HIS A 9 11.24 3.17 -1.03
C HIS A 9 12.44 4.13 -1.03
N ARG A 10 12.36 5.25 -0.30
CA ARG A 10 13.50 6.18 -0.09
C ARG A 10 14.67 5.55 0.65
N HIS A 11 14.43 4.48 1.40
CA HIS A 11 15.46 3.72 2.11
C HIS A 11 15.83 2.42 1.38
N ASN A 12 15.41 2.27 0.13
CA ASN A 12 15.53 1.07 -0.69
C ASN A 12 14.91 -0.18 -0.04
N ILE A 13 13.86 0.00 0.76
CA ILE A 13 13.10 -1.10 1.35
C ILE A 13 11.85 -1.29 0.50
N ALA A 14 11.64 -2.51 0.00
CA ALA A 14 10.34 -2.92 -0.55
C ALA A 14 9.62 -3.79 0.48
N HIS A 15 8.34 -3.53 0.70
CA HIS A 15 7.51 -4.26 1.66
C HIS A 15 7.14 -5.66 1.15
N MET A 16 6.97 -5.80 -0.16
CA MET A 16 6.64 -7.02 -0.89
C MET A 16 5.26 -7.62 -0.62
N ASP A 17 4.63 -7.30 0.51
CA ASP A 17 3.26 -7.71 0.86
C ASP A 17 2.41 -6.53 1.33
N VAL A 18 2.38 -5.44 0.56
CA VAL A 18 1.45 -4.33 0.86
C VAL A 18 0.01 -4.83 0.71
N ALA A 19 -0.78 -4.72 1.77
CA ALA A 19 -2.18 -5.13 1.77
C ALA A 19 -2.95 -4.32 2.81
N ILE A 20 -4.27 -4.17 2.65
CA ILE A 20 -5.08 -3.34 3.56
C ILE A 20 -4.98 -3.78 5.02
N ASN A 21 -4.86 -5.08 5.27
CA ASN A 21 -4.72 -5.66 6.60
C ASN A 21 -3.32 -5.49 7.21
N ASN A 22 -2.33 -5.14 6.38
CA ASN A 22 -0.98 -4.77 6.82
C ASN A 22 -0.88 -3.27 7.14
N PHE A 23 -2.02 -2.56 7.16
CA PHE A 23 -2.13 -1.22 7.72
C PHE A 23 -3.00 -1.24 8.98
N VAL A 24 -2.46 -0.70 10.07
CA VAL A 24 -3.15 -0.62 11.36
C VAL A 24 -3.32 0.84 11.76
N VAL A 25 -4.54 1.19 12.16
CA VAL A 25 -4.83 2.50 12.77
C VAL A 25 -4.53 2.40 14.27
N ALA A 26 -3.70 3.28 14.77
CA ALA A 26 -3.41 3.42 16.18
C ALA A 26 -4.68 3.81 16.95
N MET A 27 -5.20 2.86 17.73
CA MET A 27 -6.29 3.04 18.70
C MET A 27 -5.79 3.41 20.10
N GLU A 28 -6.70 3.84 20.98
CA GLU A 28 -6.39 4.28 22.36
C GLU A 28 -5.59 3.27 23.20
N HIS A 29 -5.88 1.98 23.05
CA HIS A 29 -5.12 0.95 23.77
C HIS A 29 -3.67 0.79 23.28
N HIS A 30 -3.33 1.22 22.06
CA HIS A 30 -1.94 1.19 21.58
C HIS A 30 -1.12 2.33 22.17
N VAL A 31 -1.69 3.54 22.23
CA VAL A 31 -0.98 4.73 22.75
C VAL A 31 -0.73 4.66 24.25
N GLN A 32 -1.54 3.90 24.98
CA GLN A 32 -1.32 3.60 26.40
C GLN A 32 -0.13 2.66 26.65
N LEU A 33 0.27 1.88 25.64
CA LEU A 33 1.34 0.88 25.74
C LEU A 33 2.64 1.34 25.08
N HIS A 34 2.58 2.28 24.13
CA HIS A 34 3.71 2.68 23.30
C HIS A 34 3.75 4.20 23.08
N ASP A 35 4.70 4.87 23.74
CA ASP A 35 4.87 6.34 23.70
C ASP A 35 5.18 6.90 22.30
N CYS A 36 5.66 6.06 21.38
CA CYS A 36 5.98 6.44 20.00
C CYS A 36 4.81 6.29 19.01
N VAL A 37 3.66 5.82 19.48
CA VAL A 37 2.44 5.65 18.67
C VAL A 37 1.51 6.81 18.94
N GLU A 38 1.00 7.44 17.87
CA GLU A 38 0.06 8.56 17.99
C GLU A 38 -1.34 8.11 17.59
N LEU A 39 -2.35 8.51 18.37
CA LEU A 39 -3.74 8.14 18.15
C LEU A 39 -4.20 8.55 16.74
N GLY A 40 -4.81 7.61 16.00
CA GLY A 40 -5.32 7.82 14.65
C GLY A 40 -4.27 7.74 13.54
N LYS A 41 -2.96 7.59 13.84
CA LYS A 41 -1.95 7.35 12.80
C LYS A 41 -2.08 5.96 12.20
N ILE A 42 -1.81 5.88 10.90
CA ILE A 42 -1.76 4.61 10.16
C ILE A 42 -0.30 4.13 10.14
N HIS A 43 -0.09 2.91 10.63
CA HIS A 43 1.20 2.23 10.60
C HIS A 43 1.16 1.07 9.63
N ILE A 44 2.23 0.90 8.85
CA ILE A 44 2.45 -0.31 8.05
C ILE A 44 3.16 -1.36 8.93
N ILE A 45 2.72 -2.60 8.86
CA ILE A 45 3.22 -3.72 9.68
C ILE A 45 3.51 -4.95 8.81
N ASP A 46 4.00 -6.02 9.43
CA ASP A 46 4.29 -7.31 8.79
C ASP A 46 5.38 -7.27 7.72
N PHE A 47 6.60 -6.98 8.18
CA PHE A 47 7.79 -6.91 7.34
C PHE A 47 8.40 -8.29 7.02
N GLY A 48 7.66 -9.40 7.21
CA GLY A 48 8.20 -10.76 7.06
C GLY A 48 8.71 -11.07 5.64
N ALA A 49 8.10 -10.46 4.62
CA ALA A 49 8.52 -10.56 3.23
C ALA A 49 9.38 -9.37 2.75
N SER A 50 9.56 -8.36 3.59
CA SER A 50 10.24 -7.12 3.22
C SER A 50 11.74 -7.34 3.04
N HIS A 51 12.32 -6.62 2.08
CA HIS A 51 13.75 -6.69 1.79
C HIS A 51 14.30 -5.30 1.56
N GLN A 52 15.49 -5.04 2.09
CA GLN A 52 16.30 -3.87 1.75
C GLN A 52 17.22 -4.24 0.58
N PHE A 53 17.18 -3.45 -0.48
CA PHE A 53 17.95 -3.65 -1.70
C PHE A 53 19.09 -2.63 -1.80
N GLU A 54 20.14 -2.99 -2.54
CA GLU A 54 21.21 -2.06 -2.87
C GLU A 54 20.75 -0.99 -3.87
N LEU A 55 19.89 -1.38 -4.82
CA LEU A 55 19.33 -0.50 -5.83
C LEU A 55 17.93 -0.05 -5.45
N GLY A 56 17.60 1.20 -5.79
CA GLY A 56 16.30 1.78 -5.52
C GLY A 56 15.27 1.58 -6.64
N PRO A 57 14.10 2.24 -6.52
CA PRO A 57 13.02 2.18 -7.50
C PRO A 57 13.48 2.49 -8.92
N GLY A 58 13.04 1.68 -9.89
CA GLY A 58 13.38 1.86 -11.31
C GLY A 58 14.80 1.46 -11.71
N GLN A 59 15.64 1.05 -10.76
CA GLN A 59 16.99 0.51 -11.00
C GLN A 59 17.09 -0.96 -10.60
N GLN A 60 16.31 -1.38 -9.60
CA GLN A 60 16.31 -2.76 -9.10
C GLN A 60 15.78 -3.75 -10.17
N PRO A 61 16.52 -4.83 -10.48
CA PRO A 61 16.05 -5.85 -11.41
C PRO A 61 14.88 -6.64 -10.85
N ALA A 62 14.09 -7.22 -11.74
CA ALA A 62 12.94 -8.04 -11.38
C ALA A 62 13.34 -9.28 -10.57
N ILE A 63 12.74 -9.45 -9.40
CA ILE A 63 12.92 -10.60 -8.51
C ILE A 63 11.70 -11.53 -8.55
N GLU A 64 11.84 -12.75 -8.04
CA GLU A 64 10.66 -13.60 -7.82
C GLU A 64 9.77 -13.02 -6.73
N LEU A 65 8.49 -12.91 -7.02
CA LEU A 65 7.52 -12.37 -6.07
C LEU A 65 7.16 -13.44 -5.04
N PRO A 66 7.21 -13.12 -3.74
CA PRO A 66 6.86 -14.07 -2.68
C PRO A 66 5.38 -14.42 -2.74
N PRO A 67 4.90 -15.40 -1.96
CA PRO A 67 3.49 -15.48 -1.61
C PRO A 67 3.02 -14.15 -1.02
N THR A 68 1.91 -13.62 -1.54
CA THR A 68 1.39 -12.30 -1.18
C THR A 68 -0.12 -12.35 -1.09
N GLN A 69 -0.69 -11.40 -0.37
CA GLN A 69 -2.12 -11.25 -0.23
C GLN A 69 -2.77 -10.63 -1.46
N ALA A 70 -2.11 -9.62 -2.05
CA ALA A 70 -2.55 -9.05 -3.31
C ALA A 70 -2.43 -10.09 -4.45
N PRO A 71 -3.47 -10.24 -5.28
CA PRO A 71 -3.47 -11.20 -6.38
C PRO A 71 -2.47 -10.77 -7.46
N LYS A 72 -1.61 -11.70 -7.89
CA LYS A 72 -0.66 -11.47 -8.98
C LYS A 72 -1.40 -11.37 -10.31
N PRO A 73 -1.27 -10.26 -11.06
CA PRO A 73 -1.99 -10.10 -12.31
C PRO A 73 -1.39 -11.02 -13.36
N GLN A 74 -2.26 -11.68 -14.15
CA GLN A 74 -1.89 -12.38 -15.39
C GLN A 74 -0.74 -13.41 -15.25
N GLY A 75 -0.58 -14.01 -14.07
CA GLY A 75 0.48 -15.00 -13.82
C GLY A 75 1.90 -14.41 -13.75
N ILE A 76 2.04 -13.09 -13.55
CA ILE A 76 3.34 -12.47 -13.28
C ILE A 76 3.95 -13.13 -12.03
N LYS A 77 5.17 -13.66 -12.20
CA LYS A 77 5.97 -14.26 -11.12
C LYS A 77 7.17 -13.42 -10.75
N ARG A 78 7.58 -12.50 -11.62
CA ARG A 78 8.75 -11.65 -11.43
C ARG A 78 8.43 -10.21 -11.77
N LEU A 79 8.81 -9.28 -10.89
CA LEU A 79 8.65 -7.84 -11.09
C LEU A 79 9.70 -7.09 -10.30
N ASP A 80 9.94 -5.83 -10.66
CA ASP A 80 10.63 -4.88 -9.80
C ASP A 80 9.87 -4.79 -8.44
N PRO A 81 10.56 -5.00 -7.30
CA PRO A 81 9.92 -5.11 -5.99
C PRO A 81 9.25 -3.79 -5.56
N PHE A 82 9.80 -2.64 -5.94
CA PHE A 82 9.21 -1.34 -5.66
C PHE A 82 7.93 -1.11 -6.46
N SER A 83 7.92 -1.47 -7.75
CA SER A 83 6.73 -1.44 -8.61
C SER A 83 5.66 -2.41 -8.13
N TRP A 84 6.07 -3.55 -7.55
CA TRP A 84 5.16 -4.50 -6.92
C TRP A 84 4.43 -3.89 -5.73
N ASP A 85 5.14 -3.18 -4.84
CA ASP A 85 4.49 -2.44 -3.73
C ASP A 85 3.47 -1.41 -4.23
N VAL A 86 3.78 -0.70 -5.33
CA VAL A 86 2.86 0.28 -5.92
C VAL A 86 1.59 -0.40 -6.46
N TYR A 87 1.73 -1.55 -7.15
CA TYR A 87 0.59 -2.34 -7.61
C TYR A 87 -0.29 -2.77 -6.43
N CYS A 88 0.33 -3.36 -5.40
CA CYS A 88 -0.34 -3.83 -4.20
C CYS A 88 -1.04 -2.71 -3.42
N LEU A 89 -0.43 -1.52 -3.38
CA LEU A 89 -1.03 -0.33 -2.80
C LEU A 89 -2.29 0.10 -3.57
N GLY A 90 -2.26 0.02 -4.90
CA GLY A 90 -3.42 0.25 -5.74
C GLY A 90 -4.56 -0.75 -5.47
N ASP A 91 -4.23 -2.03 -5.31
CA ASP A 91 -5.19 -3.07 -4.91
C ASP A 91 -5.80 -2.80 -3.53
N ALA A 92 -4.98 -2.42 -2.54
CA ALA A 92 -5.42 -2.07 -1.20
C ALA A 92 -6.42 -0.91 -1.18
N PHE A 93 -6.29 0.06 -2.10
CA PHE A 93 -7.25 1.16 -2.22
C PHE A 93 -8.58 0.75 -2.86
N GLN A 94 -8.65 -0.37 -3.59
CA GLN A 94 -9.93 -0.81 -4.16
C GLN A 94 -10.96 -1.18 -3.10
N LEU A 95 -10.53 -1.71 -1.94
CA LEU A 95 -11.44 -2.15 -0.88
C LEU A 95 -12.21 -0.98 -0.23
N PRO A 96 -11.55 0.08 0.26
CA PRO A 96 -12.24 1.29 0.71
C PRO A 96 -13.18 1.87 -0.35
N LEU A 97 -12.73 1.93 -1.61
CA LEU A 97 -13.50 2.53 -2.70
C LEU A 97 -14.78 1.75 -3.03
N ARG A 98 -14.75 0.40 -2.95
CA ARG A 98 -15.95 -0.44 -3.12
C ARG A 98 -16.96 -0.26 -1.98
N GLY A 99 -16.49 -0.01 -0.76
CA GLY A 99 -17.35 0.31 0.38
C GLY A 99 -17.97 1.71 0.27
N GLU A 100 -17.25 2.66 -0.32
CA GLU A 100 -17.79 3.99 -0.62
C GLU A 100 -18.82 3.95 -1.75
N ASP A 101 -18.64 3.17 -2.82
CA ASP A 101 -19.60 3.09 -3.93
C ASP A 101 -21.01 2.65 -3.49
N ASP A 102 -21.12 1.81 -2.46
CA ASP A 102 -22.42 1.37 -1.93
C ASP A 102 -23.09 2.45 -1.04
N HIS A 103 -22.31 3.40 -0.51
CA HIS A 103 -22.79 4.58 0.22
C HIS A 103 -22.92 5.85 -0.66
N ASN A 104 -22.22 5.95 -1.80
CA ASN A 104 -22.08 7.18 -2.59
C ASN A 104 -23.00 7.31 -3.81
N ARG A 105 -24.02 6.47 -3.98
CA ARG A 105 -25.09 6.69 -4.98
C ARG A 105 -25.81 8.06 -4.89
N LYS A 106 -25.49 8.90 -3.89
CA LYS A 106 -26.10 10.22 -3.66
C LYS A 106 -25.13 11.41 -3.66
N GLN A 107 -23.81 11.24 -3.81
CA GLN A 107 -22.91 12.41 -3.89
C GLN A 107 -22.57 12.77 -5.34
N PRO A 108 -22.56 14.07 -5.68
CA PRO A 108 -22.16 14.51 -7.02
C PRO A 108 -20.71 14.13 -7.26
N GLN A 109 -20.42 13.57 -8.43
CA GLN A 109 -19.09 13.10 -8.76
C GLN A 109 -18.02 14.20 -8.59
N PRO A 110 -16.82 13.85 -8.06
CA PRO A 110 -15.73 14.82 -7.90
C PRO A 110 -15.42 15.58 -9.19
N TRP A 111 -15.27 16.90 -9.08
CA TRP A 111 -15.07 17.83 -10.21
C TRP A 111 -13.86 17.47 -11.09
N ILE A 112 -12.87 16.75 -10.53
CA ILE A 112 -11.67 16.36 -11.26
C ILE A 112 -11.95 15.32 -12.36
N LEU A 113 -12.95 14.44 -12.17
CA LEU A 113 -13.34 13.46 -13.19
C LEU A 113 -13.95 14.13 -14.43
N HIS A 114 -14.60 15.28 -14.27
CA HIS A 114 -15.14 16.07 -15.39
C HIS A 114 -14.05 16.70 -16.25
N ARG A 115 -12.84 16.89 -15.71
CA ARG A 115 -11.75 17.61 -16.40
C ARG A 115 -10.96 16.72 -17.36
N TYR A 116 -10.93 15.42 -17.12
CA TYR A 116 -10.04 14.48 -17.83
C TYR A 116 -10.78 13.40 -18.63
N ALA A 117 -12.12 13.41 -18.62
CA ALA A 117 -12.97 12.48 -19.37
C ALA A 117 -13.67 13.11 -20.59
N ALA A 118 -13.12 14.19 -21.14
CA ALA A 118 -13.57 14.81 -22.39
C ALA A 118 -12.75 14.31 -23.60
#